data_AF-A0A1M7L4E1-F1
#
_entry.id   AF-A0A1M7L4E1-F1
#
_cell.length_a   1.000
_cell.length_b   1.000
_cell.length_c   1.000
_cell.angle_alpha   90.00
_cell.angle_beta   90.00
_cell.angle_gamma   90.00
#
_symmetry.space_group_name_H-M   'P 1'
#
loop_
_entity.id
_entity.type
_entity.pdbx_description
1 polymer ?
#
loop_
_entity_poly.entity_id
_entity_poly.type
_entity_poly.pdbx_seq_one_letter_code
_entity_poly.pdbx_strand_id
1 'polypeptide(L)'
;MKKLFIAALLFVGIVSFAQDVNQKPAHHQKENLTPEQRNEKQLQKLTSELSLDKKQQEQVKQLLAERSAKAEKFKASRKDIKTKPTDAEKEAFKKQMETEKAANDAKMKSILNADQYTKWTALKKDHRRKHDHKSSQERDQAHLQKLTTDLSLNADQQKQVAALLSERSTKMEMLKKNRKDSTAKPTDAEKAAMKKQMKEDHKATDAKMKSILNADQYKKWTAIQKEHKDKMKDHRKEKM
;
A
#
# COMPACT_ATOMS: atom_id res chain seq x y z
N MET A 1 0.71 -61.82 54.00
CA MET A 1 -0.65 -62.13 53.47
C MET A 1 -1.61 -61.03 53.90
N LYS A 2 -2.46 -60.62 52.94
CA LYS A 2 -3.65 -59.75 53.03
C LYS A 2 -3.43 -58.23 52.94
N LYS A 3 -4.04 -57.72 51.87
CA LYS A 3 -4.13 -56.37 51.32
C LYS A 3 -5.02 -55.50 52.19
N LEU A 4 -4.69 -54.22 52.36
CA LEU A 4 -5.68 -53.15 52.54
C LEU A 4 -5.16 -51.88 51.83
N PHE A 5 -5.95 -51.43 50.86
CA PHE A 5 -5.76 -50.22 50.09
C PHE A 5 -6.25 -49.02 50.91
N ILE A 6 -5.40 -48.01 51.11
CA ILE A 6 -5.82 -46.67 51.55
C ILE A 6 -5.03 -45.67 50.70
N ALA A 7 -5.66 -45.20 49.61
CA ALA A 7 -5.20 -44.05 48.84
C ALA A 7 -6.26 -42.96 48.99
N ALA A 8 -6.02 -42.07 49.96
CA ALA A 8 -6.72 -40.81 50.08
C ALA A 8 -5.68 -39.70 50.04
N LEU A 9 -5.62 -38.99 48.91
CA LEU A 9 -5.14 -37.61 48.86
C LEU A 9 -5.72 -36.93 47.62
N LEU A 10 -6.82 -36.23 47.87
CA LEU A 10 -7.39 -35.18 47.06
C LEU A 10 -6.32 -34.17 46.67
N PHE A 11 -6.06 -34.03 45.36
CA PHE A 11 -5.55 -32.78 44.80
C PHE A 11 -6.44 -32.37 43.64
N VAL A 12 -7.42 -31.52 43.98
CA VAL A 12 -8.15 -30.69 43.04
C VAL A 12 -7.16 -29.65 42.50
N GLY A 13 -6.69 -29.86 41.27
CA GLY A 13 -5.88 -28.89 40.54
C GLY A 13 -6.70 -28.25 39.42
N ILE A 14 -7.35 -27.12 39.71
CA ILE A 14 -7.95 -26.24 38.72
C ILE A 14 -6.81 -25.67 37.87
N VAL A 15 -6.69 -26.09 36.61
CA VAL A 15 -5.83 -25.38 35.65
C VAL A 15 -6.70 -24.39 34.90
N SER A 16 -6.70 -23.16 35.40
CA SER A 16 -7.23 -21.98 34.71
C SER A 16 -6.50 -21.80 33.38
N PHE A 17 -7.16 -22.09 32.26
CA PHE A 17 -6.78 -21.53 30.96
C PHE A 17 -7.26 -20.08 30.90
N ALA A 18 -6.53 -19.20 31.58
CA ALA A 18 -6.57 -17.77 31.32
C ALA A 18 -5.57 -17.47 30.18
N GLN A 19 -5.93 -17.79 28.94
CA GLN A 19 -5.37 -17.10 27.78
C GLN A 19 -6.37 -16.05 27.33
N ASP A 20 -6.07 -14.85 27.80
CA ASP A 20 -6.60 -13.55 27.43
C ASP A 20 -7.04 -13.48 25.96
N VAL A 21 -8.35 -13.30 25.77
CA VAL A 21 -9.04 -13.08 24.49
C VAL A 21 -8.77 -11.64 24.04
N ASN A 22 -7.50 -11.34 23.74
CA ASN A 22 -7.05 -10.08 23.15
C ASN A 22 -6.04 -10.29 22.03
N GLN A 23 -6.20 -11.36 21.23
CA GLN A 23 -5.50 -11.46 19.95
C GLN A 23 -6.24 -10.62 18.90
N LYS A 24 -5.75 -9.39 18.72
CA LYS A 24 -5.87 -8.67 17.44
C LYS A 24 -5.61 -9.69 16.31
N PRO A 25 -6.43 -9.73 15.25
CA PRO A 25 -6.29 -10.73 14.19
C PRO A 25 -4.84 -10.75 13.73
N ALA A 26 -4.22 -11.92 13.80
CA ALA A 26 -2.84 -12.15 13.40
C ALA A 26 -2.61 -11.46 12.06
N HIS A 27 -1.79 -10.39 12.08
CA HIS A 27 -1.22 -9.85 10.86
C HIS A 27 -0.65 -11.06 10.12
N HIS A 28 -1.18 -11.35 8.92
CA HIS A 28 -0.78 -12.48 8.08
C HIS A 28 0.67 -12.81 8.34
N GLN A 29 0.89 -13.96 9.00
CA GLN A 29 2.21 -14.45 9.37
C GLN A 29 2.96 -14.53 8.06
N LYS A 30 3.79 -13.52 7.77
CA LYS A 30 4.58 -13.51 6.54
C LYS A 30 5.41 -14.77 6.62
N GLU A 31 5.32 -15.66 5.63
CA GLU A 31 6.24 -16.80 5.55
C GLU A 31 7.65 -16.26 5.78
N ASN A 32 8.32 -16.81 6.79
CA ASN A 32 9.69 -16.46 7.11
C ASN A 32 10.62 -17.09 6.06
N LEU A 33 10.49 -16.64 4.81
CA LEU A 33 11.37 -17.04 3.72
C LEU A 33 12.79 -16.59 4.04
N THR A 34 13.78 -17.45 3.80
CA THR A 34 15.19 -17.04 3.89
C THR A 34 15.50 -15.99 2.82
N PRO A 35 16.57 -15.18 2.95
CA PRO A 35 16.99 -14.25 1.90
C PRO A 35 17.13 -14.92 0.53
N GLU A 36 17.63 -16.15 0.50
CA GLU A 36 17.82 -16.97 -0.71
C GLU A 36 16.47 -17.34 -1.33
N GLN A 37 15.52 -17.83 -0.55
CA GLN A 37 14.16 -18.15 -1.02
C GLN A 37 13.42 -16.92 -1.54
N ARG A 38 13.61 -15.75 -0.91
CA ARG A 38 13.04 -14.49 -1.41
C ARG A 38 13.65 -14.09 -2.75
N ASN A 39 14.96 -14.21 -2.89
CA ASN A 39 15.66 -13.90 -4.13
C ASN A 39 15.21 -14.84 -5.25
N GLU A 40 15.07 -16.13 -4.97
CA GLU A 40 14.59 -17.11 -5.95
C GLU A 40 13.16 -16.81 -6.40
N LYS A 41 12.24 -16.55 -5.45
CA LYS A 41 10.86 -16.14 -5.78
C LYS A 41 10.82 -14.86 -6.61
N GLN A 42 11.66 -13.88 -6.28
CA GLN A 42 11.75 -12.63 -7.04
C GLN A 42 12.33 -12.87 -8.44
N LEU A 43 13.33 -13.73 -8.58
CA LEU A 43 13.90 -14.12 -9.87
C LEU A 43 12.83 -14.79 -10.73
N GLN A 44 12.14 -15.80 -10.21
CA GLN A 44 11.06 -16.49 -10.93
C GLN A 44 9.98 -15.51 -11.43
N LYS A 45 9.57 -14.56 -10.59
CA LYS A 45 8.63 -13.51 -10.98
C LYS A 45 9.18 -12.63 -12.11
N LEU A 46 10.41 -12.15 -12.00
CA LEU A 46 11.05 -11.33 -13.04
C LEU A 46 11.24 -12.12 -14.34
N THR A 47 11.62 -13.39 -14.26
CA THR A 47 11.73 -14.28 -15.41
C THR A 47 10.40 -14.43 -16.14
N SER A 48 9.31 -14.65 -15.40
CA SER A 48 7.97 -14.75 -15.98
C SER A 48 7.48 -13.42 -16.56
N GLU A 49 7.66 -12.33 -15.83
CA GLU A 49 7.17 -11.01 -16.24
C GLU A 49 7.97 -10.43 -17.41
N LEU A 50 9.28 -10.65 -17.48
CA LEU A 50 10.17 -10.08 -18.50
C LEU A 50 10.62 -11.10 -19.54
N SER A 51 10.23 -12.37 -19.42
CA SER A 51 10.67 -13.44 -20.32
C SER A 51 12.20 -13.50 -20.42
N LEU A 52 12.89 -13.54 -19.28
CA LEU A 52 14.36 -13.51 -19.21
C LEU A 52 14.98 -14.79 -19.78
N ASP A 53 16.04 -14.66 -20.56
CA ASP A 53 16.83 -15.80 -21.01
C ASP A 53 17.76 -16.35 -19.90
N LYS A 54 18.41 -17.49 -20.12
CA LYS A 54 19.26 -18.15 -19.11
C LYS A 54 20.40 -17.26 -18.62
N LYS A 55 21.07 -16.53 -19.53
CA LYS A 55 22.18 -15.64 -19.19
C LYS A 55 21.69 -14.45 -18.36
N GLN A 56 20.56 -13.88 -18.75
CA GLN A 56 19.90 -12.80 -18.00
C GLN A 56 19.46 -13.26 -16.61
N GLN A 57 18.91 -14.47 -16.49
CA GLN A 57 18.51 -15.04 -15.20
C GLN A 57 19.69 -15.19 -14.24
N GLU A 58 20.85 -15.65 -14.73
CA GLU A 58 22.08 -15.75 -13.92
C GLU A 58 22.56 -14.37 -13.44
N GLN A 59 22.58 -13.38 -14.32
CA GLN A 59 23.00 -12.02 -13.97
C GLN A 59 22.00 -11.35 -13.00
N VAL A 60 20.69 -11.54 -13.19
CA VAL A 60 19.67 -11.04 -12.26
C VAL A 60 19.77 -11.75 -10.91
N LYS A 61 20.04 -13.05 -10.88
CA LYS A 61 20.25 -13.81 -9.63
C LYS A 61 21.40 -13.23 -8.81
N GLN A 62 22.53 -12.92 -9.46
CA GLN A 62 23.67 -12.27 -8.82
C GLN A 62 23.29 -10.88 -8.28
N LEU A 63 22.62 -10.06 -9.09
CA LEU A 63 22.14 -8.74 -8.67
C LEU A 63 21.20 -8.81 -7.45
N LEU A 64 20.30 -9.80 -7.39
CA LEU A 64 19.40 -10.00 -6.26
C LEU A 64 20.16 -10.43 -4.99
N ALA A 65 21.15 -11.33 -5.12
CA ALA A 65 21.99 -11.76 -4.01
C ALA A 65 22.83 -10.61 -3.43
N GLU A 66 23.43 -9.78 -4.29
CA GLU A 66 24.16 -8.58 -3.84
C GLU A 66 23.24 -7.62 -3.07
N ARG A 67 22.03 -7.40 -3.60
CA ARG A 67 21.04 -6.52 -2.98
C ARG A 67 20.54 -7.07 -1.65
N SER A 68 20.28 -8.37 -1.55
CA SER A 68 19.85 -8.99 -0.29
C SER A 68 20.95 -8.94 0.75
N ALA A 69 22.21 -9.19 0.38
CA ALA A 69 23.34 -9.11 1.30
C ALA A 69 23.51 -7.69 1.86
N LYS A 70 23.38 -6.65 1.03
CA LYS A 70 23.37 -5.26 1.50
C LYS A 70 22.20 -4.96 2.43
N ALA A 71 21.01 -5.44 2.11
CA ALA A 71 19.82 -5.25 2.93
C ALA A 71 19.96 -5.93 4.31
N GLU A 72 20.52 -7.14 4.37
CA GLU A 72 20.76 -7.84 5.64
C GLU A 72 21.83 -7.13 6.49
N LYS A 73 22.93 -6.67 5.88
CA LYS A 73 23.93 -5.84 6.58
C LYS A 73 23.31 -4.59 7.19
N PHE A 74 22.48 -3.91 6.41
CA PHE A 74 21.79 -2.71 6.86
C PHE A 74 20.75 -2.98 7.96
N LYS A 75 20.04 -4.10 7.86
CA LYS A 75 19.10 -4.54 8.88
C LYS A 75 19.82 -4.89 10.19
N ALA A 76 20.95 -5.59 10.09
CA ALA A 76 21.80 -5.91 11.23
C ALA A 76 22.32 -4.64 11.91
N SER A 77 22.83 -3.66 11.14
CA SER A 77 23.32 -2.38 11.70
C SER A 77 22.25 -1.53 12.37
N ARG A 78 20.96 -1.82 12.11
CA ARG A 78 19.82 -1.13 12.73
C ARG A 78 19.08 -1.93 13.79
N LYS A 79 19.47 -3.19 14.03
CA LYS A 79 18.76 -4.07 14.97
C LYS A 79 18.82 -3.55 16.41
N ASP A 80 19.91 -2.86 16.76
CA ASP A 80 20.19 -2.41 18.12
C ASP A 80 20.09 -0.89 18.31
N ILE A 81 19.70 -0.14 17.26
CA ILE A 81 19.51 1.31 17.36
C ILE A 81 18.17 1.60 18.03
N LYS A 82 18.22 1.99 19.31
CA LYS A 82 17.05 2.38 20.12
C LYS A 82 16.64 3.85 19.95
N THR A 83 17.53 4.68 19.39
CA THR A 83 17.31 6.12 19.20
C THR A 83 16.72 6.40 17.83
N LYS A 84 15.78 7.35 17.76
CA LYS A 84 15.25 7.81 16.47
C LYS A 84 16.36 8.56 15.71
N PRO A 85 16.56 8.29 14.41
CA PRO A 85 17.52 9.04 13.61
C PRO A 85 17.17 10.53 13.60
N THR A 86 18.19 11.38 13.66
CA THR A 86 18.09 12.83 13.43
C THR A 86 17.67 13.10 11.99
N ASP A 87 17.20 14.32 11.68
CA ASP A 87 16.77 14.65 10.33
C ASP A 87 17.94 14.64 9.32
N ALA A 88 19.13 15.06 9.75
CA ALA A 88 20.35 14.96 8.95
C ALA A 88 20.70 13.49 8.61
N GLU A 89 20.58 12.58 9.57
CA GLU A 89 20.80 11.14 9.34
C GLU A 89 19.73 10.53 8.43
N LYS A 90 18.47 10.97 8.54
CA LYS A 90 17.40 10.54 7.62
C LYS A 90 17.68 11.00 6.21
N GLU A 91 18.12 12.24 6.01
CA GLU A 91 18.46 12.77 4.69
C GLU A 91 19.68 12.07 4.08
N ALA A 92 20.74 11.86 4.86
CA ALA A 92 21.90 11.09 4.43
C ALA A 92 21.51 9.67 4.03
N PHE A 93 20.67 9.01 4.84
CA PHE A 93 20.15 7.68 4.52
C PHE A 93 19.28 7.69 3.25
N LYS A 94 18.43 8.70 3.06
CA LYS A 94 17.62 8.84 1.84
C LYS A 94 18.51 8.99 0.61
N LYS A 95 19.54 9.84 0.67
CA LYS A 95 20.52 10.01 -0.42
C LYS A 95 21.23 8.69 -0.73
N GLN A 96 21.70 7.97 0.28
CA GLN A 96 22.33 6.66 0.10
C GLN A 96 21.37 5.68 -0.60
N MET A 97 20.12 5.59 -0.16
CA MET A 97 19.12 4.70 -0.76
C MET A 97 18.79 5.07 -2.22
N GLU A 98 18.76 6.36 -2.57
CA GLU A 98 18.56 6.79 -3.96
C GLU A 98 19.76 6.45 -4.84
N THR A 99 20.99 6.65 -4.36
CA THR A 99 22.21 6.23 -5.08
C THR A 99 22.24 4.71 -5.29
N GLU A 100 21.92 3.92 -4.28
CA GLU A 100 21.84 2.47 -4.39
C GLU A 100 20.74 2.02 -5.36
N LYS A 101 19.58 2.68 -5.35
CA LYS A 101 18.51 2.42 -6.34
C LYS A 101 19.00 2.72 -7.76
N ALA A 102 19.66 3.86 -7.97
CA ALA A 102 20.18 4.23 -9.29
C ALA A 102 21.22 3.23 -9.80
N ALA A 103 22.15 2.80 -8.93
CA ALA A 103 23.15 1.79 -9.27
C ALA A 103 22.51 0.44 -9.63
N ASN A 104 21.52 -0.01 -8.86
CA ASN A 104 20.80 -1.26 -9.15
C ASN A 104 19.99 -1.16 -10.45
N ASP A 105 19.38 0.00 -10.73
CA ASP A 105 18.64 0.25 -11.96
C ASP A 105 19.57 0.22 -13.18
N ALA A 106 20.78 0.78 -13.06
CA ALA A 106 21.80 0.75 -14.10
C ALA A 106 22.26 -0.69 -14.39
N LYS A 107 22.56 -1.48 -13.34
CA LYS A 107 22.90 -2.90 -13.46
C LYS A 107 21.76 -3.72 -14.10
N MET A 108 20.51 -3.44 -13.72
CA MET A 108 19.36 -4.11 -14.35
C MET A 108 19.24 -3.72 -15.83
N LYS A 109 19.40 -2.43 -16.15
CA LYS A 109 19.34 -1.95 -17.54
C LYS A 109 20.40 -2.59 -18.43
N SER A 110 21.59 -2.90 -17.92
CA SER A 110 22.63 -3.57 -18.70
C SER A 110 22.36 -5.05 -18.95
N ILE A 111 21.49 -5.68 -18.16
CA ILE A 111 21.09 -7.09 -18.32
C ILE A 111 19.91 -7.22 -19.30
N LEU A 112 18.98 -6.28 -19.23
CA LEU A 112 17.74 -6.31 -20.00
C LEU A 112 17.94 -5.74 -21.41
N ASN A 113 17.20 -6.27 -22.38
CA ASN A 113 17.04 -5.62 -23.69
C ASN A 113 16.06 -4.42 -23.60
N ALA A 114 15.88 -3.70 -24.71
CA ALA A 114 15.06 -2.49 -24.75
C ALA A 114 13.58 -2.74 -24.36
N ASP A 115 12.97 -3.80 -24.87
CA ASP A 115 11.56 -4.12 -24.61
C ASP A 115 11.35 -4.57 -23.16
N GLN A 116 12.24 -5.43 -22.66
CA GLN A 116 12.25 -5.89 -21.28
C GLN A 116 12.46 -4.73 -20.30
N TYR A 117 13.36 -3.80 -20.61
CA TYR A 117 13.59 -2.61 -19.79
C TYR A 117 12.35 -1.71 -19.75
N THR A 118 11.68 -1.51 -20.88
CA THR A 118 10.41 -0.77 -20.95
C THR A 118 9.35 -1.43 -20.06
N LYS A 119 9.19 -2.76 -20.14
CA LYS A 119 8.25 -3.49 -19.29
C LYS A 119 8.63 -3.42 -17.80
N TRP A 120 9.91 -3.55 -17.49
CA TRP A 120 10.42 -3.47 -16.12
C TRP A 120 10.21 -2.08 -15.49
N THR A 121 10.42 -1.00 -16.23
CA THR A 121 10.14 0.37 -15.73
C THR A 121 8.64 0.59 -15.49
N ALA A 122 7.77 0.04 -16.34
CA ALA A 122 6.31 0.05 -16.13
C ALA A 122 5.91 -0.72 -14.86
N LEU A 123 6.45 -1.93 -14.66
CA LEU A 123 6.23 -2.73 -13.44
C LEU A 123 6.71 -2.00 -12.17
N LYS A 124 7.85 -1.30 -12.25
CA LYS A 124 8.37 -0.49 -11.15
C LYS A 124 7.44 0.68 -10.82
N LYS A 125 6.87 1.34 -11.83
CA LYS A 125 5.89 2.43 -11.65
C LYS A 125 4.60 1.94 -11.01
N ASP A 126 4.09 0.78 -11.42
CA ASP A 126 2.89 0.17 -10.81
C ASP A 126 3.14 -0.21 -9.34
N HIS A 127 4.27 -0.86 -9.04
CA HIS A 127 4.64 -1.17 -7.65
C HIS A 127 4.82 0.10 -6.79
N ARG A 128 5.38 1.19 -7.34
CA ARG A 128 5.46 2.49 -6.64
C ARG A 128 4.07 3.06 -6.33
N ARG A 129 3.13 2.98 -7.27
CA ARG A 129 1.74 3.42 -7.05
C ARG A 129 1.04 2.63 -5.95
N LYS A 130 1.35 1.33 -5.80
CA LYS A 130 0.76 0.45 -4.77
C LYS A 130 1.35 0.68 -3.36
N HIS A 131 2.55 1.26 -3.25
CA HIS A 131 3.26 1.48 -1.97
C HIS A 131 3.36 2.96 -1.56
N ASP A 132 2.73 3.87 -2.27
CA ASP A 132 2.68 5.29 -1.92
C ASP A 132 1.76 5.48 -0.70
N HIS A 133 2.29 5.25 0.50
CA HIS A 133 1.64 5.56 1.78
C HIS A 133 1.65 7.08 2.01
N LYS A 134 1.09 7.83 1.07
CA LYS A 134 0.78 9.24 1.31
C LYS A 134 -0.25 9.30 2.43
N SER A 135 0.02 10.13 3.44
CA SER A 135 -0.94 10.51 4.45
C SER A 135 -2.22 11.07 3.80
N SER A 136 -3.34 11.08 4.53
CA SER A 136 -4.58 11.65 3.99
C SER A 136 -4.37 13.09 3.50
N GLN A 137 -3.63 13.87 4.28
CA GLN A 137 -3.29 15.24 3.97
C GLN A 137 -2.43 15.40 2.71
N GLU A 138 -1.40 14.56 2.53
CA GLU A 138 -0.56 14.60 1.31
C GLU A 138 -1.34 14.18 0.06
N ARG A 139 -2.30 13.25 0.20
CA ARG A 139 -3.20 12.87 -0.92
C ARG A 139 -4.13 14.03 -1.28
N ASP A 140 -4.70 14.69 -0.29
CA ASP A 140 -5.59 15.83 -0.50
C ASP A 140 -4.82 17.01 -1.13
N GLN A 141 -3.60 17.28 -0.67
CA GLN A 141 -2.74 18.32 -1.25
C GLN A 141 -2.34 18.00 -2.69
N ALA A 142 -1.94 16.76 -3.00
CA ALA A 142 -1.63 16.36 -4.37
C ALA A 142 -2.86 16.43 -5.29
N HIS A 143 -4.03 16.06 -4.77
CA HIS A 143 -5.28 16.16 -5.51
C HIS A 143 -5.69 17.62 -5.74
N LEU A 144 -5.54 18.48 -4.74
CA LEU A 144 -5.73 19.93 -4.87
C LEU A 144 -4.82 20.52 -5.94
N GLN A 145 -3.50 20.24 -5.89
CA GLN A 145 -2.55 20.73 -6.89
C GLN A 145 -2.95 20.33 -8.32
N LYS A 146 -3.40 19.08 -8.49
CA LYS A 146 -3.90 18.61 -9.79
C LYS A 146 -5.13 19.38 -10.24
N LEU A 147 -6.13 19.56 -9.37
CA LEU A 147 -7.34 20.33 -9.69
C LEU A 147 -7.02 21.80 -9.97
N THR A 148 -6.09 22.41 -9.22
CA THR A 148 -5.63 23.78 -9.46
C THR A 148 -5.00 23.90 -10.85
N THR A 149 -4.19 22.93 -11.26
CA THR A 149 -3.56 22.93 -12.59
C THR A 149 -4.60 22.70 -13.68
N ASP A 150 -5.43 21.68 -13.52
CA ASP A 150 -6.41 21.28 -14.53
C ASP A 150 -7.52 22.33 -14.70
N LEU A 151 -7.93 23.01 -13.64
CA LEU A 151 -9.06 23.96 -13.65
C LEU A 151 -8.63 25.43 -13.49
N SER A 152 -7.33 25.69 -13.35
CA SER A 152 -6.80 27.04 -13.12
C SER A 152 -7.49 27.75 -11.95
N LEU A 153 -7.57 27.08 -10.80
CA LEU A 153 -8.29 27.58 -9.63
C LEU A 153 -7.61 28.81 -9.02
N ASN A 154 -8.40 29.82 -8.64
CA ASN A 154 -7.90 30.97 -7.88
C ASN A 154 -7.70 30.63 -6.39
N ALA A 155 -7.12 31.55 -5.61
CA ALA A 155 -6.80 31.31 -4.19
C ALA A 155 -8.01 30.95 -3.33
N ASP A 156 -9.14 31.63 -3.52
CA ASP A 156 -10.37 31.37 -2.76
C ASP A 156 -10.99 30.02 -3.12
N GLN A 157 -11.00 29.69 -4.41
CA GLN A 157 -11.43 28.38 -4.90
C GLN A 157 -10.55 27.27 -4.35
N GLN A 158 -9.23 27.45 -4.34
CA GLN A 158 -8.30 26.48 -3.77
C GLN A 158 -8.57 26.24 -2.28
N LYS A 159 -8.85 27.28 -1.49
CA LYS A 159 -9.20 27.16 -0.07
C LYS A 159 -10.49 26.35 0.13
N GLN A 160 -11.53 26.64 -0.66
CA GLN A 160 -12.81 25.93 -0.57
C GLN A 160 -12.70 24.47 -1.04
N VAL A 161 -11.96 24.20 -2.12
CA VAL A 161 -11.69 22.83 -2.59
C VAL A 161 -10.84 22.05 -1.57
N ALA A 162 -9.84 22.68 -0.95
CA ALA A 162 -9.03 22.04 0.08
C ALA A 162 -9.89 21.57 1.28
N ALA A 163 -10.80 22.43 1.74
CA ALA A 163 -11.73 22.08 2.82
C ALA A 163 -12.64 20.90 2.42
N LEU A 164 -13.19 20.92 1.19
CA LEU A 164 -14.01 19.83 0.66
C LEU A 164 -13.24 18.49 0.62
N LEU A 165 -11.98 18.51 0.18
CA LEU A 165 -11.15 17.32 0.10
C LEU A 165 -10.85 16.73 1.49
N SER A 166 -10.53 17.59 2.46
CA SER A 166 -10.28 17.21 3.85
C SER A 166 -11.52 16.61 4.53
N GLU A 167 -12.70 17.21 4.33
CA GLU A 167 -13.98 16.68 4.82
C GLU A 167 -14.21 15.26 4.27
N ARG A 168 -14.03 15.10 2.96
CA ARG A 168 -14.21 13.80 2.28
C ARG A 168 -13.21 12.76 2.76
N SER A 169 -11.94 13.14 2.93
CA SER A 169 -10.89 12.20 3.33
C SER A 169 -11.07 11.76 4.79
N THR A 170 -11.48 12.67 5.68
CA THR A 170 -11.86 12.37 7.07
C THR A 170 -13.03 11.40 7.13
N LYS A 171 -14.09 11.64 6.34
CA LYS A 171 -15.23 10.72 6.24
C LYS A 171 -14.81 9.33 5.77
N MET A 172 -13.94 9.25 4.77
CA MET A 172 -13.44 7.98 4.24
C MET A 172 -12.56 7.22 5.24
N GLU A 173 -11.72 7.91 6.02
CA GLU A 173 -10.92 7.27 7.07
C GLU A 173 -11.81 6.73 8.21
N MET A 174 -12.88 7.45 8.60
CA MET A 174 -13.88 6.93 9.55
C MET A 174 -14.56 5.66 9.02
N LEU A 175 -15.02 5.66 7.76
CA LEU A 175 -15.62 4.47 7.13
C LEU A 175 -14.64 3.30 7.07
N LYS A 176 -13.37 3.56 6.79
CA LYS A 176 -12.32 2.55 6.74
C LYS A 176 -12.02 1.99 8.13
N LYS A 177 -12.00 2.83 9.17
CA LYS A 177 -11.83 2.41 10.56
C LYS A 177 -13.00 1.53 11.00
N ASN A 178 -14.23 1.97 10.79
CA ASN A 178 -15.44 1.19 11.11
C ASN A 178 -15.46 -0.17 10.40
N ARG A 179 -14.96 -0.24 9.16
CA ARG A 179 -14.78 -1.51 8.43
C ARG A 179 -13.68 -2.39 8.98
N LYS A 180 -12.56 -1.80 9.43
CA LYS A 180 -11.43 -2.55 9.99
C LYS A 180 -11.79 -3.16 11.35
N ASP A 181 -12.61 -2.46 12.12
CA ASP A 181 -13.08 -2.90 13.43
C ASP A 181 -14.20 -3.95 13.33
N SER A 182 -14.81 -4.10 12.14
CA SER A 182 -15.78 -5.15 11.83
C SER A 182 -15.08 -6.44 11.38
N THR A 183 -15.36 -7.55 12.07
CA THR A 183 -14.79 -8.87 11.77
C THR A 183 -15.60 -9.65 10.71
N ALA A 184 -16.81 -9.20 10.40
CA ALA A 184 -17.71 -9.83 9.44
C ALA A 184 -17.65 -9.15 8.06
N LYS A 185 -17.78 -9.94 6.99
CA LYS A 185 -18.00 -9.37 5.64
C LYS A 185 -19.36 -8.68 5.61
N PRO A 186 -19.49 -7.50 4.96
CA PRO A 186 -20.78 -6.84 4.82
C PRO A 186 -21.79 -7.77 4.13
N THR A 187 -23.00 -7.84 4.67
CA THR A 187 -24.18 -8.44 4.04
C THR A 187 -24.54 -7.69 2.76
N ASP A 188 -25.35 -8.30 1.89
CA ASP A 188 -25.76 -7.65 0.65
C ASP A 188 -26.63 -6.41 0.88
N ALA A 189 -27.43 -6.42 1.96
CA ALA A 189 -28.18 -5.26 2.43
C ALA A 189 -27.23 -4.10 2.84
N GLU A 190 -26.19 -4.40 3.61
CA GLU A 190 -25.19 -3.39 4.01
C GLU A 190 -24.37 -2.88 2.81
N LYS A 191 -24.03 -3.75 1.85
CA LYS A 191 -23.38 -3.32 0.60
C LYS A 191 -24.29 -2.39 -0.21
N ALA A 192 -25.58 -2.69 -0.30
CA ALA A 192 -26.55 -1.86 -0.99
C ALA A 192 -26.71 -0.50 -0.30
N ALA A 193 -26.83 -0.48 1.03
CA ALA A 193 -26.88 0.73 1.83
C ALA A 193 -25.62 1.58 1.65
N MET A 194 -24.43 0.96 1.70
CA MET A 194 -23.16 1.66 1.46
C MET A 194 -23.06 2.22 0.04
N LYS A 195 -23.52 1.47 -0.97
CA LYS A 195 -23.56 1.95 -2.36
C LYS A 195 -24.51 3.14 -2.51
N LYS A 196 -25.64 3.15 -1.82
CA LYS A 196 -26.58 4.28 -1.79
C LYS A 196 -25.91 5.51 -1.15
N GLN A 197 -25.33 5.33 0.04
CA GLN A 197 -24.61 6.41 0.73
C GLN A 197 -23.48 7.00 -0.12
N MET A 198 -22.69 6.16 -0.78
CA MET A 198 -21.61 6.61 -1.67
C MET A 198 -22.12 7.44 -2.86
N LYS A 199 -23.29 7.09 -3.43
CA LYS A 199 -23.89 7.88 -4.50
C LYS A 199 -24.38 9.25 -4.01
N GLU A 200 -24.98 9.29 -2.83
CA GLU A 200 -25.45 10.52 -2.20
C GLU A 200 -24.26 11.43 -1.83
N ASP A 201 -23.19 10.87 -1.27
CA ASP A 201 -21.96 11.59 -0.96
C ASP A 201 -21.31 12.17 -2.21
N HIS A 202 -21.28 11.39 -3.30
CA HIS A 202 -20.80 11.87 -4.59
C HIS A 202 -21.66 13.03 -5.10
N LYS A 203 -22.99 12.89 -5.06
CA LYS A 203 -23.91 13.96 -5.48
C LYS A 203 -23.72 15.24 -4.66
N ALA A 204 -23.55 15.11 -3.35
CA ALA A 204 -23.31 16.25 -2.45
C ALA A 204 -21.96 16.92 -2.76
N THR A 205 -20.91 16.13 -3.02
CA THR A 205 -19.59 16.64 -3.42
C THR A 205 -19.67 17.39 -4.74
N ASP A 206 -20.41 16.86 -5.72
CA ASP A 206 -20.61 17.49 -7.02
C ASP A 206 -21.33 18.84 -6.89
N ALA A 207 -22.34 18.92 -6.03
CA ALA A 207 -23.06 20.15 -5.75
C ALA A 207 -22.14 21.21 -5.13
N LYS A 208 -21.34 20.82 -4.12
CA LYS A 208 -20.34 21.71 -3.50
C LYS A 208 -19.24 22.14 -4.50
N MET A 209 -18.77 21.24 -5.37
CA MET A 209 -17.83 21.63 -6.42
C MET A 209 -18.45 22.59 -7.43
N LYS A 210 -19.72 22.39 -7.81
CA LYS A 210 -20.43 23.28 -8.75
C LYS A 210 -20.57 24.71 -8.19
N SER A 211 -20.74 24.87 -6.88
CA SER A 211 -20.82 26.21 -6.27
C SER A 211 -19.46 26.91 -6.17
N ILE A 212 -18.36 26.16 -6.13
CA ILE A 212 -16.99 26.72 -6.04
C ILE A 212 -16.48 27.13 -7.43
N LEU A 213 -16.80 26.33 -8.46
CA LEU A 213 -16.31 26.50 -9.82
C LEU A 213 -17.19 27.43 -10.64
N ASN A 214 -16.59 28.18 -11.56
CA ASN A 214 -17.35 28.86 -12.61
C ASN A 214 -17.84 27.85 -13.69
N ALA A 215 -18.64 28.32 -14.64
CA ALA A 215 -19.25 27.47 -15.66
C ALA A 215 -18.22 26.66 -16.49
N ASP A 216 -17.14 27.30 -16.92
CA ASP A 216 -16.11 26.68 -17.75
C ASP A 216 -15.28 25.67 -16.96
N GLN A 217 -14.89 26.03 -15.73
CA GLN A 217 -14.18 25.14 -14.82
C GLN A 217 -15.04 23.92 -14.47
N TYR A 218 -16.33 24.10 -14.23
CA TYR A 218 -17.24 23.00 -13.94
C TYR A 218 -17.42 22.06 -15.14
N LYS A 219 -17.54 22.62 -16.35
CA LYS A 219 -17.56 21.82 -17.59
C LYS A 219 -16.29 21.00 -17.77
N LYS A 220 -15.11 21.59 -17.51
CA LYS A 220 -13.84 20.86 -17.56
C LYS A 220 -13.74 19.79 -16.47
N TRP A 221 -14.16 20.10 -15.26
CA TRP A 221 -14.16 19.15 -14.14
C TRP A 221 -15.06 17.94 -14.40
N THR A 222 -16.28 18.15 -14.93
CA THR A 222 -17.19 17.04 -15.31
C THR A 222 -16.63 16.17 -16.43
N ALA A 223 -15.92 16.76 -17.41
CA ALA A 223 -15.21 16.00 -18.44
C ALA A 223 -14.10 15.12 -17.84
N ILE A 224 -13.30 15.67 -16.91
CA ILE A 224 -12.26 14.91 -16.18
C ILE A 224 -12.87 13.74 -15.39
N GLN A 225 -14.00 13.96 -14.70
CA GLN A 225 -14.71 12.90 -13.98
C GLN A 225 -15.19 11.78 -14.93
N LYS A 226 -15.72 12.15 -16.10
CA LYS A 226 -16.18 11.19 -17.11
C LYS A 226 -15.02 10.36 -17.65
N GLU A 227 -13.91 11.00 -18.03
CA GLU A 227 -12.71 10.33 -18.53
C GLU A 227 -12.17 9.33 -17.50
N HIS A 228 -12.09 9.73 -16.23
CA HIS A 228 -11.65 8.83 -15.16
C HIS A 228 -12.59 7.63 -15.00
N LYS A 229 -13.91 7.85 -15.05
CA LYS A 229 -14.91 6.78 -14.98
C LYS A 229 -14.77 5.80 -16.14
N ASP A 230 -14.52 6.27 -17.34
CA ASP A 230 -14.37 5.41 -18.52
C ASP A 230 -13.06 4.62 -18.46
N LYS A 231 -11.93 5.24 -18.09
CA LYS A 231 -10.68 4.52 -17.80
C LYS A 231 -10.83 3.41 -16.75
N MET A 232 -11.63 3.66 -15.71
CA MET A 232 -11.91 2.67 -14.68
C MET A 232 -12.76 1.50 -15.19
N LYS A 233 -13.66 1.73 -16.16
CA LYS A 233 -14.42 0.65 -16.81
C LYS A 233 -13.52 -0.17 -17.72
N ASP A 234 -12.66 0.48 -18.50
CA ASP A 234 -11.77 -0.21 -19.44
C ASP A 234 -10.76 -1.09 -18.69
N HIS A 235 -10.15 -0.57 -17.63
CA HIS A 235 -9.27 -1.37 -16.75
C HIS A 235 -9.98 -2.54 -16.07
N ARG A 236 -11.30 -2.43 -15.84
CA ARG A 236 -12.10 -3.54 -15.30
C ARG A 236 -12.37 -4.60 -16.37
N LYS A 237 -12.58 -4.20 -17.63
CA LYS A 237 -12.76 -5.11 -18.76
C LYS A 237 -11.47 -5.85 -19.11
N GLU A 238 -10.31 -5.18 -19.06
CA GLU A 238 -9.00 -5.80 -19.30
C GLU A 238 -8.59 -6.85 -18.24
N LYS A 239 -9.23 -6.81 -17.06
CA LYS A 239 -8.97 -7.73 -15.95
C LYS A 239 -9.98 -8.87 -15.82
N MET A 240 -11.00 -8.89 -16.68
CA MET A 240 -12.00 -9.96 -16.78
C MET A 240 -11.65 -10.85 -17.96
#